data_AF-A0A3A8W9G0-F1
#
_entry.id   AF-A0A3A8W9G0-F1
#
_cell.length_a   1.000
_cell.length_b   1.000
_cell.length_c   1.000
_cell.angle_alpha   90.00
_cell.angle_beta   90.00
_cell.angle_gamma   90.00
#
_symmetry.space_group_name_H-M   'P 1'
#
loop_
_entity.id
_entity.type
_entity.pdbx_description
1 polymer ?
#
loop_
_entity_poly.entity_id
_entity_poly.type
_entity_poly.pdbx_seq_one_letter_code
_entity_poly.pdbx_strand_id
1 'polypeptide(L)'
;MTPAYPIWWGEAPHIVYTLVEGVSLEGKTVVPFSTSISSGLGSSAVHLKTKAKISSKTKWLKGRNFYDIPSQKTVNKWVKGLKY
;
A
#
# COMPACT_ATOMS: atom_id res chain seq x y z
N MET A 1 -0.02 1.65 -10.13
CA MET A 1 0.72 2.61 -9.29
C MET A 1 0.69 2.06 -7.88
N THR A 2 1.86 1.81 -7.31
CA THR A 2 2.01 1.11 -6.02
C THR A 2 2.59 2.11 -5.03
N PRO A 3 1.77 2.78 -4.20
CA PRO A 3 2.29 3.76 -3.24
C PRO A 3 3.08 3.06 -2.13
N ALA A 4 4.33 3.49 -1.94
CA ALA A 4 5.25 3.09 -0.89
C ALA A 4 5.22 4.13 0.23
N TYR A 5 5.16 3.72 1.50
CA TYR A 5 5.29 4.69 2.61
C TYR A 5 5.83 4.08 3.91
N PRO A 6 6.54 4.86 4.75
CA PRO A 6 6.94 4.41 6.09
C PRO A 6 5.71 4.34 7.01
N ILE A 7 5.64 3.37 7.94
CA ILE A 7 4.59 3.35 8.97
C ILE A 7 5.00 4.27 10.12
N TRP A 8 4.13 5.22 10.49
CA TRP A 8 4.26 6.01 11.71
C TRP A 8 3.09 5.69 12.65
N TRP A 9 3.39 5.20 13.86
CA TRP A 9 2.39 4.85 14.89
C TRP A 9 1.29 3.89 14.44
N GLY A 10 1.59 2.99 13.49
CA GLY A 10 0.61 2.05 12.94
C GLY A 10 -0.25 2.61 11.80
N GLU A 11 0.00 3.85 11.37
CA GLU A 11 -0.72 4.55 10.30
C GLU A 11 0.19 4.96 9.13
N ALA A 12 -0.44 5.23 7.99
CA ALA A 12 0.22 5.85 6.85
C ALA A 12 0.46 7.35 7.12
N PRO A 13 1.57 7.95 6.67
CA PRO A 13 1.77 9.39 6.79
C PRO A 13 0.69 10.14 5.99
N HIS A 14 0.29 11.32 6.46
CA HIS A 14 -0.79 12.11 5.85
C HIS A 14 -0.64 12.33 4.34
N ILE A 15 0.59 12.41 3.81
CA ILE A 15 0.87 12.55 2.37
C ILE A 15 0.29 11.40 1.53
N VAL A 16 0.21 10.19 2.08
CA VAL A 16 -0.33 9.01 1.40
C VAL A 16 -1.86 9.07 1.34
N TYR A 17 -2.49 9.60 2.39
CA TYR A 17 -3.91 9.90 2.40
C TYR A 17 -4.26 10.94 1.34
N THR A 18 -3.50 12.04 1.28
CA THR A 18 -3.69 13.06 0.25
C THR A 18 -3.54 12.50 -1.16
N LEU A 19 -2.62 11.56 -1.39
CA LEU A 19 -2.47 10.90 -2.68
C LEU A 19 -3.70 10.08 -3.07
N VAL A 20 -4.22 9.24 -2.17
CA VAL A 20 -5.38 8.38 -2.48
C VAL A 20 -6.69 9.16 -2.57
N GLU A 21 -6.77 10.31 -1.90
CA GLU A 21 -7.91 11.24 -1.97
C GLU A 21 -7.86 12.12 -3.22
N GLY A 22 -6.67 12.46 -3.72
CA GLY A 22 -6.47 13.33 -4.88
C GLY A 22 -6.54 12.63 -6.23
N VAL A 23 -6.23 11.33 -6.30
CA VAL A 23 -6.10 10.58 -7.57
C VAL A 23 -7.19 9.53 -7.71
N SER A 24 -7.84 9.45 -8.88
CA SER A 24 -8.77 8.35 -9.19
C SER A 24 -8.01 7.04 -9.41
N LEU A 25 -8.35 6.04 -8.61
CA LEU A 25 -7.81 4.68 -8.68
C LEU A 25 -8.83 3.70 -9.31
N GLU A 26 -9.82 4.24 -10.01
CA GLU A 26 -10.85 3.46 -10.69
C GLU A 26 -10.27 2.52 -11.74
N GLY A 27 -10.68 1.25 -11.69
CA GLY A 27 -10.20 0.21 -12.61
C GLY A 27 -8.72 -0.17 -12.44
N LYS A 28 -8.02 0.37 -11.44
CA LYS A 28 -6.61 0.05 -11.17
C LYS A 28 -6.49 -1.07 -10.14
N THR A 29 -5.36 -1.78 -10.19
CA THR A 29 -4.93 -2.65 -9.09
C THR A 29 -4.04 -1.85 -8.14
N VAL A 30 -4.42 -1.83 -6.86
CA VAL A 30 -3.73 -1.11 -5.79
C VAL A 30 -3.23 -2.12 -4.77
N VAL A 31 -1.94 -2.04 -4.43
CA VAL A 31 -1.30 -2.90 -3.44
C VAL A 31 -0.48 -2.01 -2.50
N PRO A 32 -0.95 -1.74 -1.28
CA PRO A 32 -0.19 -0.92 -0.34
C PRO A 32 1.03 -1.69 0.17
N PHE A 33 2.15 -1.01 0.36
CA PHE A 33 3.29 -1.57 1.06
C PHE A 33 4.01 -0.53 1.88
N SER A 34 4.69 -1.01 2.90
CA SER A 34 5.40 -0.14 3.84
C SER A 34 6.71 -0.73 4.29
N THR A 35 7.56 0.13 4.85
CA THR A 35 8.77 -0.26 5.59
C THR A 35 8.64 0.19 7.03
N SER A 36 8.84 -0.71 7.98
CA SER A 36 8.83 -0.41 9.41
C SER A 36 9.70 -1.42 10.15
N ILE A 37 10.26 -1.07 11.30
CA ILE A 37 11.14 -2.00 12.05
C ILE A 37 10.33 -2.96 12.95
N SER A 38 9.12 -2.59 13.38
CA SER A 38 8.36 -3.38 14.37
C SER A 38 6.87 -3.52 14.07
N SER A 39 6.24 -2.54 13.43
CA SER A 39 4.78 -2.54 13.21
C SER A 39 4.40 -3.20 11.89
N GLY A 40 3.52 -4.19 11.90
CA GLY A 40 2.90 -4.69 10.66
C GLY A 40 2.08 -3.60 9.95
N LEU A 41 1.62 -3.89 8.73
CA LEU A 41 0.83 -2.94 7.93
C LEU A 41 -0.48 -2.48 8.60
N GLY A 42 -0.98 -3.28 9.55
CA GLY A 42 -2.05 -2.91 10.48
C GLY A 42 -3.33 -2.41 9.80
N SER A 43 -4.01 -1.49 10.48
CA SER A 43 -5.24 -0.83 10.03
C SER A 43 -5.00 0.17 8.89
N SER A 44 -3.75 0.61 8.69
CA SER A 44 -3.41 1.67 7.73
C SER A 44 -3.87 1.39 6.30
N ALA A 45 -3.72 0.16 5.80
CA ALA A 45 -4.21 -0.20 4.47
C ALA A 45 -5.74 -0.22 4.37
N VAL A 46 -6.43 -0.51 5.47
CA VAL A 46 -7.90 -0.44 5.53
C VAL A 46 -8.33 1.01 5.49
N HIS A 47 -7.71 1.88 6.29
CA HIS A 47 -7.99 3.31 6.31
C HIS A 47 -7.67 4.00 4.98
N LEU A 48 -6.56 3.65 4.33
CA LEU A 48 -6.27 4.16 2.99
C LEU A 48 -7.33 3.74 1.98
N LYS A 49 -7.83 2.51 2.06
CA LYS A 49 -8.89 2.03 1.17
C LYS A 49 -10.19 2.82 1.37
N THR A 50 -10.55 3.17 2.60
CA THR A 50 -11.80 3.93 2.86
C THR A 50 -11.74 5.37 2.38
N LYS A 51 -10.54 5.96 2.30
CA LYS A 51 -10.30 7.32 1.80
C LYS A 51 -10.02 7.39 0.30
N ALA A 52 -9.67 6.25 -0.31
CA ALA A 52 -9.32 6.19 -1.72
C ALA A 52 -10.54 6.40 -2.64
N LYS A 53 -10.34 7.17 -3.71
CA LYS A 53 -11.30 7.26 -4.82
C LYS A 53 -11.22 5.99 -5.68
N ILE A 54 -12.13 5.04 -5.42
CA ILE A 54 -12.16 3.72 -6.06
C ILE A 54 -13.54 3.41 -6.65
N SER A 55 -13.59 2.48 -7.60
CA SER A 55 -14.84 1.94 -8.14
C SER A 55 -14.95 0.44 -7.93
N SER A 56 -16.08 -0.16 -8.29
CA SER A 56 -16.29 -1.61 -8.28
C SER A 56 -15.26 -2.37 -9.14
N LYS A 57 -14.60 -1.70 -10.10
CA LYS A 57 -13.55 -2.25 -10.95
C LYS A 57 -12.15 -2.16 -10.31
N THR A 58 -11.99 -1.42 -9.21
CA THR A 58 -10.70 -1.30 -8.52
C THR A 58 -10.39 -2.58 -7.74
N LYS A 59 -9.21 -3.16 -7.99
CA LYS A 59 -8.72 -4.33 -7.25
C LYS A 59 -7.80 -3.88 -6.14
N TRP A 60 -8.25 -3.98 -4.89
CA TRP A 60 -7.42 -3.68 -3.72
C TRP A 60 -6.84 -4.97 -3.14
N LEU A 61 -5.56 -5.23 -3.37
CA LEU A 61 -4.91 -6.45 -2.89
C LEU A 61 -4.35 -6.27 -1.48
N LYS A 62 -4.11 -7.40 -0.80
CA LYS A 62 -3.48 -7.42 0.52
C LYS A 62 -2.05 -6.89 0.40
N GLY A 63 -1.76 -5.84 1.16
CA GLY A 63 -0.44 -5.23 1.23
C GLY A 63 0.58 -6.04 2.03
N ARG A 64 1.84 -5.59 1.97
CA ARG A 64 2.96 -6.19 2.72
C ARG A 64 3.81 -5.14 3.42
N ASN A 65 4.15 -5.37 4.68
CA ASN A 65 5.22 -4.64 5.34
C ASN A 65 6.57 -5.33 5.10
N PHE A 66 7.60 -4.54 4.83
CA PHE A 66 8.99 -4.96 4.83
C PHE A 66 9.61 -4.53 6.16
N TYR A 67 10.05 -5.51 6.95
CA TYR A 67 10.57 -5.27 8.30
C TYR A 67 12.01 -4.74 8.34
N ASP A 68 12.62 -4.57 7.17
CA ASP A 68 13.98 -4.11 6.93
C ASP A 68 14.01 -3.44 5.54
N ILE A 69 15.15 -2.87 5.14
CA ILE A 69 15.41 -2.30 3.81
C ILE A 69 15.40 -3.46 2.79
N PRO A 70 14.32 -3.62 1.99
CA PRO A 70 14.25 -4.76 1.11
C PRO A 70 15.15 -4.54 -0.11
N SER A 71 15.91 -5.57 -0.50
CA SER A 71 16.61 -5.54 -1.79
C SER A 71 15.61 -5.46 -2.96
N GLN A 72 16.03 -4.89 -4.09
CA GLN A 72 15.23 -4.88 -5.33
C GLN A 72 14.79 -6.30 -5.74
N LYS A 73 15.64 -7.31 -5.52
CA LYS A 73 15.32 -8.72 -5.79
C LYS A 73 14.17 -9.22 -4.91
N THR A 74 14.17 -8.86 -3.64
CA THR A 74 13.10 -9.20 -2.69
C THR A 74 11.77 -8.56 -3.11
N VAL A 75 11.80 -7.27 -3.48
CA VAL A 75 10.61 -6.56 -3.96
C VAL A 75 10.10 -7.19 -5.26
N ASN A 76 10.98 -7.45 -6.24
CA ASN A 76 10.59 -8.06 -7.52
C ASN A 76 9.98 -9.45 -7.33
N LYS A 77 10.51 -10.27 -6.42
CA LYS A 77 9.94 -11.59 -6.12
C LYS A 77 8.55 -11.47 -5.51
N TRP A 78 8.34 -10.50 -4.62
CA TRP A 78 7.03 -10.23 -4.05
C TRP A 78 6.03 -9.78 -5.13
N VAL A 79 6.41 -8.81 -5.97
CA VAL A 79 5.58 -8.30 -7.07
C VAL A 79 5.18 -9.40 -8.04
N LYS A 80 6.12 -10.27 -8.45
CA LYS A 80 5.82 -11.42 -9.32
C LYS A 80 4.84 -12.43 -8.70
N GLY A 81 4.77 -12.49 -7.37
CA GLY A 81 3.81 -13.33 -6.65
C GLY A 81 2.42 -12.73 -6.53
N LEU A 82 2.27 -11.42 -6.79
CA LEU A 82 0.97 -10.77 -6.85
C LEU A 82 0.33 -11.13 -8.20
N LYS A 83 -0.55 -12.14 -8.18
CA LYS A 83 -1.28 -12.62 -9.37
C LYS A 83 -2.37 -11.61 -9.79
N TYR A 84 -1.98 -10.48 -10.37
CA TYR A 84 -2.89 -9.45 -10.87
C TYR A 84 -2.96 -9.36 -12.38
#